data_AF-A0A7X8XZS4-F1
#
_entry.id   AF-A0A7X8XZS4-F1
#
_cell.length_a   1.000
_cell.length_b   1.000
_cell.length_c   1.000
_cell.angle_alpha   90.00
_cell.angle_beta   90.00
_cell.angle_gamma   90.00
#
_symmetry.space_group_name_H-M   'P 1'
#
loop_
_entity.id
_entity.type
_entity.pdbx_description
1 polymer ?
#
loop_
_entity_poly.entity_id
_entity_poly.type
_entity_poly.pdbx_seq_one_letter_code
_entity_poly.pdbx_strand_id
1 'polypeptide(L)'
;MATLTTTATRPSLFGGVVIIGGTIIGAGMFSLPVVMSGAWFFWSLAALVFTWFCMLHSGLMILEANLNYRIGSSFDTITKDLLGKGWNLVNGVSIAFVLYILTYAYISASGSILHHTFSELSLKVPARAAGFGFALLVAFV
;
A
#
# COMPACT_ATOMS: atom_id res chain seq x y z
N MET A 1 43.59 -15.10 -6.98
CA MET A 1 42.56 -14.29 -6.29
C MET A 1 42.02 -13.29 -7.30
N ALA A 2 40.86 -13.56 -7.90
CA ALA A 2 40.20 -12.63 -8.81
C ALA A 2 39.31 -11.69 -7.99
N THR A 3 39.71 -10.44 -7.89
CA THR A 3 38.94 -9.37 -7.26
C THR A 3 37.74 -9.05 -8.15
N LEU A 4 36.56 -9.55 -7.81
CA LEU A 4 35.31 -9.14 -8.45
C LEU A 4 34.95 -7.75 -7.94
N THR A 5 35.32 -6.72 -8.70
CA THR A 5 34.76 -5.37 -8.56
C THR A 5 33.30 -5.40 -8.98
N THR A 6 32.41 -5.68 -8.02
CA THR A 6 31.00 -5.35 -8.17
C THR A 6 30.87 -3.83 -8.10
N THR A 7 30.75 -3.18 -9.25
CA THR A 7 30.30 -1.79 -9.34
C THR A 7 28.90 -1.72 -8.74
N ALA A 8 28.82 -1.46 -7.43
CA ALA A 8 27.56 -1.28 -6.73
C ALA A 8 26.96 0.05 -7.19
N THR A 9 26.11 0.00 -8.22
CA THR A 9 25.24 1.09 -8.60
C THR A 9 24.38 1.42 -7.39
N ARG A 10 24.67 2.54 -6.72
CA ARG A 10 23.85 3.03 -5.62
C ARG A 10 22.43 3.26 -6.19
N PRO A 11 21.38 2.63 -5.64
CA PRO A 11 20.03 2.89 -6.09
C PRO A 11 19.73 4.39 -5.97
N SER A 12 19.11 4.97 -7.00
CA SER A 12 18.86 6.42 -7.00
C SER A 12 17.76 6.76 -5.99
N LEU A 13 17.97 7.82 -5.21
CA LEU A 13 16.97 8.32 -4.26
C LEU A 13 15.64 8.62 -4.97
N PHE A 14 15.73 9.16 -6.20
CA PHE A 14 14.58 9.44 -7.03
C PHE A 14 13.79 8.17 -7.37
N GLY A 15 14.47 7.08 -7.74
CA GLY A 15 13.82 5.79 -8.01
C GLY A 15 13.11 5.25 -6.76
N GLY A 16 13.74 5.36 -5.59
CA GLY A 16 13.11 4.99 -4.32
C GLY A 16 11.86 5.81 -4.01
N VAL A 17 11.93 7.14 -4.17
CA VAL A 17 10.79 8.05 -3.94
C VAL A 17 9.64 7.76 -4.90
N VAL A 18 9.92 7.51 -6.18
CA VAL A 18 8.88 7.19 -7.17
C VAL A 18 8.18 5.87 -6.86
N ILE A 19 8.92 4.83 -6.47
CA ILE A 19 8.34 3.53 -6.10
C ILE A 19 7.43 3.69 -4.87
N ILE A 20 7.94 4.34 -3.81
CA ILE A 20 7.18 4.57 -2.58
C ILE A 20 5.93 5.41 -2.89
N GLY A 21 6.09 6.53 -3.61
CA GLY A 21 4.97 7.39 -4.02
C GLY A 21 3.91 6.64 -4.84
N GLY A 22 4.34 5.82 -5.80
CA GLY A 22 3.43 5.01 -6.62
C GLY A 22 2.63 3.97 -5.85
N THR A 23 3.22 3.38 -4.79
CA THR A 23 2.51 2.41 -3.94
C THR A 23 1.55 3.04 -2.93
N ILE A 24 1.84 4.27 -2.48
CA ILE A 24 0.98 5.00 -1.53
C ILE A 24 -0.20 5.66 -2.26
N ILE A 25 0.02 6.14 -3.49
CA ILE A 25 -1.04 6.74 -4.32
C ILE A 25 -1.92 5.64 -4.92
N GLY A 26 -3.05 5.35 -4.28
CA GLY A 26 -3.99 4.32 -4.72
C GLY A 26 -5.44 4.79 -4.87
N ALA A 27 -6.32 3.88 -5.29
CA ALA A 27 -7.75 4.16 -5.49
C ALA A 27 -8.46 4.75 -4.26
N GLY A 28 -7.97 4.44 -3.06
CA GLY A 28 -8.47 5.00 -1.80
C GLY A 28 -8.33 6.52 -1.70
N MET A 29 -7.31 7.13 -2.34
CA MET A 29 -7.09 8.58 -2.24
C MET A 29 -8.20 9.41 -2.91
N PHE A 30 -8.85 8.88 -3.96
CA PHE A 30 -9.99 9.55 -4.59
C PHE A 30 -11.22 9.62 -3.68
N SER A 31 -11.32 8.70 -2.70
CA SER A 31 -12.45 8.67 -1.76
C SER A 31 -12.27 9.60 -0.56
N LEU A 32 -11.03 10.02 -0.24
CA LEU A 32 -10.73 10.86 0.92
C LEU A 32 -11.47 12.22 0.91
N PRO A 33 -11.52 12.98 -0.21
CA PRO A 33 -12.25 14.24 -0.24
C PRO A 33 -13.76 14.05 -0.03
N VAL A 34 -14.32 12.93 -0.52
CA VAL A 34 -15.76 12.63 -0.44
C VAL A 34 -16.16 12.28 0.99
N VAL A 35 -15.34 11.51 1.72
CA VAL A 35 -15.63 11.20 3.13
C VAL A 35 -15.36 12.38 4.06
N MET A 36 -14.41 13.25 3.70
CA MET A 36 -14.06 14.45 4.47
C MET A 36 -15.01 15.63 4.20
N SER A 37 -15.88 15.58 3.19
CA SER A 37 -16.84 16.66 2.90
C SER A 37 -17.89 16.84 3.99
N GLY A 38 -18.12 15.81 4.81
CA GLY A 38 -19.01 15.88 5.98
C GLY A 38 -18.37 16.54 7.21
N ALA A 39 -17.03 16.63 7.26
CA ALA A 39 -16.30 17.31 8.31
C ALA A 39 -15.94 18.73 7.86
N TRP A 40 -16.01 19.70 8.76
CA TRP A 40 -15.57 21.08 8.47
C TRP A 40 -14.12 21.08 8.00
N PHE A 41 -13.81 21.93 7.01
CA PHE A 41 -12.49 22.01 6.36
C PHE A 41 -11.32 21.99 7.35
N PHE A 42 -11.44 22.73 8.46
CA PHE A 42 -10.40 22.81 9.49
C PHE A 42 -10.17 21.49 10.23
N TRP A 43 -11.25 20.75 10.56
CA TRP A 43 -11.16 19.44 11.21
C TRP A 43 -10.56 18.39 10.28
N SER A 44 -10.96 18.43 9.01
CA SER A 44 -10.41 17.60 7.94
C SER A 44 -8.91 17.84 7.74
N LEU A 45 -8.47 19.11 7.72
CA LEU A 45 -7.06 19.47 7.62
C LEU A 45 -6.26 19.02 8.84
N ALA A 46 -6.80 19.22 10.05
CA ALA A 46 -6.16 18.80 11.29
C ALA A 46 -5.97 17.28 11.35
N ALA A 47 -6.99 16.50 10.95
CA ALA A 47 -6.90 15.03 10.89
C ALA A 47 -5.84 14.57 9.86
N LEU A 48 -5.73 15.26 8.72
CA LEU A 48 -4.76 14.93 7.67
C LEU A 48 -3.33 15.23 8.11
N VAL A 49 -3.09 16.37 8.77
CA VAL A 49 -1.77 16.71 9.33
C VAL A 49 -1.39 15.73 10.46
N PHE A 50 -2.34 15.38 11.33
CA PHE A 50 -2.10 14.45 12.43
C PHE A 50 -1.75 13.04 11.92
N THR A 51 -2.53 12.52 10.98
CA THR A 51 -2.26 11.20 10.38
C THR A 51 -0.96 11.19 9.59
N TRP A 52 -0.66 12.25 8.83
CA TRP A 52 0.64 12.41 8.15
C TRP A 52 1.81 12.35 9.13
N PHE A 53 1.73 13.08 10.24
CA PHE A 53 2.78 13.07 11.26
C PHE A 53 2.97 11.69 11.88
N CYS A 54 1.88 11.01 12.29
CA CYS A 54 1.93 9.65 12.82
C CYS A 54 2.53 8.65 11.82
N MET A 55 2.13 8.74 10.55
CA MET A 55 2.60 7.82 9.50
C MET A 55 4.07 8.05 9.16
N LEU A 56 4.51 9.31 9.12
CA LEU A 56 5.91 9.69 8.93
C LEU A 56 6.79 9.14 10.07
N HIS A 57 6.41 9.41 11.31
CA HIS A 57 7.18 8.97 12.48
C HIS A 57 7.27 7.43 12.56
N SER A 58 6.16 6.73 12.30
CA SER A 58 6.14 5.26 12.24
C SER A 58 7.03 4.72 11.12
N GLY A 59 7.01 5.36 9.95
CA GLY A 59 7.86 5.00 8.81
C GLY A 59 9.35 5.16 9.09
N LEU A 60 9.75 6.24 9.79
CA LEU A 60 11.15 6.43 10.20
C LEU A 60 11.63 5.34 11.16
N MET A 61 10.82 4.97 12.15
CA MET A 61 11.18 3.90 13.11
C MET A 61 11.33 2.54 12.40
N ILE A 62 10.44 2.24 11.45
CA ILE A 62 10.53 1.00 10.65
C ILE A 62 11.77 1.03 9.75
N LEU A 63 12.10 2.19 9.15
CA LEU A 63 13.29 2.35 8.31
C LEU A 63 14.58 2.14 9.11
N GLU A 64 14.67 2.73 10.31
CA GLU A 64 15.80 2.54 11.22
C GLU A 64 15.96 1.07 11.61
N ALA A 65 14.87 0.39 11.96
CA ALA A 65 14.90 -1.05 12.22
C ALA A 65 15.40 -1.82 10.99
N ASN A 66 14.88 -1.56 9.79
CA ASN A 66 15.29 -2.25 8.56
C ASN A 66 16.78 -2.05 8.22
N LEU A 67 17.34 -0.86 8.45
CA LEU A 67 18.76 -0.57 8.19
C LEU A 67 19.71 -1.34 9.11
N ASN A 68 19.25 -1.80 10.28
CA ASN A 68 20.04 -2.60 11.21
C ASN A 68 20.12 -4.09 10.82
N TYR A 69 19.37 -4.55 9.80
CA TYR A 69 19.39 -5.94 9.32
C TYR A 69 20.08 -6.09 7.96
N ARG A 70 20.57 -7.31 7.66
CA ARG A 70 21.15 -7.63 6.34
C ARG A 70 20.09 -7.48 5.24
N ILE A 71 20.54 -6.98 4.09
CA ILE A 71 19.74 -6.83 2.87
C ILE A 71 19.15 -8.18 2.47
N GLY A 72 17.82 -8.26 2.41
CA GLY A 72 17.05 -9.50 2.16
C GLY A 72 16.32 -10.07 3.38
N SER A 73 16.47 -9.47 4.57
CA SER A 73 15.65 -9.79 5.74
C SER A 73 14.19 -9.39 5.51
N SER A 74 13.27 -10.34 5.64
CA SER A 74 11.83 -10.06 5.51
C SER A 74 11.30 -9.39 6.77
N PHE A 75 10.17 -8.68 6.66
CA PHE A 75 9.50 -8.06 7.81
C PHE A 75 9.20 -9.06 8.93
N ASP A 76 8.93 -10.32 8.57
CA ASP A 76 8.81 -11.47 9.47
C ASP A 76 10.10 -11.73 10.28
N THR A 77 11.26 -11.66 9.63
CA THR A 77 12.56 -11.88 10.27
C THR A 77 12.91 -10.74 11.22
N ILE A 78 12.65 -9.49 10.82
CA ILE A 78 12.83 -8.31 11.67
C ILE A 78 11.93 -8.39 12.90
N THR A 79 10.64 -8.71 12.71
CA THR A 79 9.69 -8.79 13.82
C THR A 79 10.02 -9.96 14.76
N LYS A 80 10.45 -11.09 14.22
CA LYS A 80 10.87 -12.25 15.00
C LYS A 80 12.11 -11.97 15.85
N ASP A 81 13.07 -11.20 15.32
CA ASP A 81 14.30 -10.87 16.05
C ASP A 81 14.11 -9.75 17.08
N LEU A 82 13.23 -8.76 16.83
CA LEU A 82 12.91 -7.69 17.79
C LEU A 82 11.92 -8.11 18.88
N LEU A 83 10.88 -8.87 18.50
CA LEU A 83 9.68 -9.09 19.31
C LEU A 83 9.48 -10.58 19.70
N GLY A 84 10.17 -11.51 19.05
CA GLY A 84 10.08 -12.94 19.32
C GLY A 84 9.00 -13.67 18.51
N LYS A 85 9.00 -15.01 18.62
CA LYS A 85 8.26 -15.93 17.73
C LYS A 85 6.73 -15.81 17.84
N GLY A 86 6.20 -15.52 19.03
CA GLY A 86 4.76 -15.35 19.25
C GLY A 86 4.22 -14.07 18.64
N TRP A 87 4.91 -12.96 18.85
CA TRP A 87 4.56 -11.66 18.29
C TRP A 87 4.74 -11.59 16.77
N ASN A 88 5.70 -12.33 16.22
CA ASN A 88 5.85 -12.47 14.77
C ASN A 88 4.60 -13.09 14.12
N LEU A 89 4.00 -14.11 14.73
CA LEU A 89 2.77 -14.71 14.22
C LEU A 89 1.60 -13.70 14.21
N VAL A 90 1.42 -12.97 15.31
CA VAL A 90 0.37 -11.93 15.41
C VAL A 90 0.58 -10.84 14.36
N ASN A 91 1.82 -10.39 14.16
CA ASN A 91 2.15 -9.40 13.14
C ASN A 91 1.91 -9.95 11.72
N GLY A 92 2.32 -11.18 11.44
CA GLY A 92 2.07 -11.84 10.16
C GLY A 92 0.58 -11.96 9.84
N VAL A 93 -0.23 -12.40 10.81
CA VAL A 93 -1.70 -12.45 10.68
C VAL A 93 -2.29 -11.05 10.46
N SER A 94 -1.80 -10.05 11.18
CA SER A 94 -2.26 -8.65 11.04
C SER A 94 -1.97 -8.11 9.65
N ILE A 95 -0.75 -8.31 9.13
CA ILE A 95 -0.36 -7.89 7.78
C ILE A 95 -1.21 -8.61 6.74
N ALA A 96 -1.39 -9.93 6.85
CA ALA A 96 -2.23 -10.70 5.93
C ALA A 96 -3.67 -10.21 5.92
N PHE A 97 -4.24 -9.91 7.10
CA PHE A 97 -5.58 -9.36 7.22
C PHE A 97 -5.69 -7.98 6.55
N VAL A 98 -4.75 -7.07 6.80
CA VAL A 98 -4.70 -5.75 6.16
C VAL A 98 -4.59 -5.88 4.65
N LEU A 99 -3.71 -6.75 4.16
CA LEU A 99 -3.52 -6.97 2.72
C LEU A 99 -4.81 -7.51 2.06
N TYR A 100 -5.53 -8.39 2.76
CA TYR A 100 -6.80 -8.93 2.30
C TYR A 100 -7.88 -7.85 2.17
N ILE A 101 -8.11 -7.04 3.22
CA ILE A 101 -9.11 -5.97 3.16
C ILE A 101 -8.73 -4.91 2.12
N LEU A 102 -7.44 -4.63 1.93
CA LEU A 102 -6.96 -3.65 0.95
C LEU A 102 -7.19 -4.15 -0.47
N THR A 103 -6.91 -5.44 -0.72
CA THR A 103 -7.20 -6.10 -2.00
C THR A 103 -8.70 -6.08 -2.30
N TYR A 104 -9.53 -6.43 -1.31
CA TYR A 104 -10.98 -6.38 -1.45
C TYR A 104 -11.48 -4.96 -1.77
N ALA A 105 -10.99 -3.95 -1.04
CA ALA A 105 -11.34 -2.57 -1.28
C ALA A 105 -10.94 -2.12 -2.69
N TYR A 106 -9.76 -2.56 -3.17
CA TYR A 106 -9.27 -2.22 -4.50
C TYR A 106 -10.13 -2.84 -5.61
N ILE A 107 -10.50 -4.11 -5.49
CA ILE A 107 -11.40 -4.79 -6.44
C ILE A 107 -12.80 -4.16 -6.42
N SER A 108 -13.33 -3.87 -5.23
CA SER A 108 -14.65 -3.26 -5.06
C SER A 108 -14.72 -1.84 -5.64
N ALA A 109 -13.74 -1.00 -5.32
CA ALA A 109 -13.65 0.37 -5.82
C ALA A 109 -13.43 0.40 -7.34
N SER A 110 -12.54 -0.44 -7.87
CA SER A 110 -12.29 -0.51 -9.32
C SER A 110 -13.53 -1.03 -10.07
N GLY A 111 -14.27 -1.99 -9.50
CA GLY A 111 -15.52 -2.50 -10.07
C GLY A 111 -16.62 -1.45 -10.18
N SER A 112 -16.77 -0.55 -9.20
CA SER A 112 -17.75 0.55 -9.27
C SER A 112 -17.37 1.62 -10.31
N ILE A 113 -16.09 1.95 -10.41
CA ILE A 113 -15.56 2.90 -11.40
C ILE A 113 -15.75 2.36 -12.82
N LEU A 114 -15.45 1.07 -13.03
CA LEU A 114 -15.68 0.41 -14.32
C LEU A 114 -17.16 0.32 -14.66
N HIS A 115 -18.03 -0.03 -13.69
CA HIS A 115 -19.48 -0.04 -13.90
C HIS A 115 -20.00 1.31 -14.40
N HIS A 116 -19.58 2.42 -13.76
CA HIS A 116 -19.94 3.76 -14.22
C HIS A 116 -19.44 4.02 -15.64
N THR A 117 -18.18 3.68 -15.93
CA THR A 117 -17.58 3.87 -17.27
C THR A 117 -18.32 3.07 -18.36
N PHE A 118 -18.69 1.81 -18.10
CA PHE A 118 -19.44 0.98 -19.04
C PHE A 118 -20.90 1.43 -19.20
N SER A 119 -21.50 1.98 -18.14
CA SER A 119 -22.86 2.54 -18.22
C SER A 119 -22.93 3.77 -19.12
N GLU A 120 -21.90 4.63 -19.11
CA GLU A 120 -21.74 5.75 -20.05
C GLU A 120 -21.57 5.25 -21.50
N LEU A 121 -20.96 4.07 -21.68
CA LEU A 121 -20.77 3.42 -22.98
C LEU A 121 -22.00 2.59 -23.46
N SER A 122 -23.15 2.69 -22.78
CA SER A 122 -24.38 1.92 -23.05
C SER A 122 -24.28 0.39 -22.91
N LEU A 123 -23.22 -0.13 -22.27
CA LEU A 123 -23.10 -1.55 -21.93
C LEU A 123 -23.47 -1.77 -20.46
N LYS A 124 -24.65 -2.37 -20.22
CA LYS A 124 -25.13 -2.71 -18.86
C LYS A 124 -24.41 -3.95 -18.33
N VAL A 125 -23.14 -3.81 -17.98
CA VAL A 125 -22.37 -4.86 -17.29
C VAL A 125 -22.56 -4.69 -15.78
N PRO A 126 -23.01 -5.71 -15.03
CA PRO A 126 -23.17 -5.60 -13.58
C PRO A 126 -21.80 -5.40 -12.88
N ALA A 127 -21.76 -4.56 -11.85
CA ALA A 127 -20.51 -4.19 -11.15
C ALA A 127 -19.71 -5.39 -10.62
N ARG A 128 -20.39 -6.49 -10.28
CA ARG A 128 -19.76 -7.76 -9.87
C ARG A 128 -19.01 -8.44 -11.01
N ALA A 129 -19.55 -8.42 -12.22
CA ALA A 129 -18.88 -8.96 -13.41
C ALA A 129 -17.72 -8.07 -13.85
N ALA A 130 -17.87 -6.74 -13.75
CA ALA A 130 -16.79 -5.79 -14.00
C ALA A 130 -15.63 -5.96 -12.99
N GLY A 131 -15.96 -6.13 -11.69
CA GLY A 131 -14.98 -6.42 -10.64
C GLY A 131 -14.27 -7.76 -10.84
N PHE A 132 -14.99 -8.81 -11.26
CA PHE A 132 -14.40 -10.12 -11.55
C PHE A 132 -13.48 -10.08 -12.78
N GLY A 133 -13.89 -9.36 -13.84
CA GLY A 133 -13.06 -9.14 -15.03
C GLY A 133 -11.77 -8.37 -14.71
N PHE A 134 -11.87 -7.31 -13.90
CA PHE A 134 -10.70 -6.56 -13.41
C PHE A 134 -9.78 -7.44 -12.55
N ALA A 135 -10.35 -8.24 -11.64
CA ALA A 135 -9.57 -9.15 -10.81
C ALA A 135 -8.81 -10.21 -11.65
N LEU A 136 -9.42 -10.76 -12.70
CA LEU A 136 -8.73 -11.68 -13.61
C LEU A 136 -7.60 -10.99 -14.40
N LEU A 137 -7.82 -9.76 -14.83
CA LEU A 137 -6.81 -8.96 -15.53
C LEU A 137 -5.60 -8.69 -14.63
N VAL A 138 -5.85 -8.27 -13.39
CA VAL A 138 -4.79 -8.03 -12.39
C VAL A 138 -4.11 -9.34 -11.98
N ALA A 139 -4.83 -10.44 -11.87
CA ALA A 139 -4.25 -11.74 -11.54
C ALA A 139 -3.33 -12.30 -12.64
N PHE A 140 -3.47 -11.82 -13.88
CA PHE A 140 -2.66 -12.25 -15.02
C PHE A 140 -1.39 -11.39 -15.21
N VAL A 141 -1.35 -10.19 -14.62
CA VAL A 141 -0.20 -9.25 -14.66
C VAL A 141 0.74 -9.56 -13.51
#